data_AF-A0A208XXC1-F1
#
_entry.id   AF-A0A208XXC1-F1
#
_cell.length_a   1.000
_cell.length_b   1.000
_cell.length_c   1.000
_cell.angle_alpha   90.00
_cell.angle_beta   90.00
_cell.angle_gamma   90.00
#
_symmetry.space_group_name_H-M   'P 1'
#
loop_
_entity.id
_entity.type
_entity.pdbx_description
1 polymer ?
#
loop_
_entity_poly.entity_id
_entity_poly.type
_entity_poly.pdbx_seq_one_letter_code
_entity_poly.pdbx_strand_id
1 'polypeptide(L)'
;MAETTTDHQTVREWAERHQGKPAAVRSTHKGGDVGIVRIMFPDAPNSEHDALVEISWDEFFDEFEKKQLALLYEPDSMFSKMVSRENAGGRGH
;
A
#
# COMPACT_ATOMS: atom_id res chain seq x y z
N MET A 1 -3.20 -4.66 16.43
CA MET A 1 -4.51 -4.18 15.96
C MET A 1 -4.21 -3.37 14.72
N ALA A 2 -4.83 -3.70 13.60
CA ALA A 2 -4.61 -2.95 12.38
C ALA A 2 -5.37 -1.62 12.43
N GLU A 3 -4.66 -0.56 12.05
CA GLU A 3 -5.15 0.80 11.93
C GLU A 3 -5.30 1.13 10.46
N THR A 4 -6.26 1.99 10.12
CA THR A 4 -6.47 2.41 8.73
C THR A 4 -6.14 3.89 8.62
N THR A 5 -5.30 4.24 7.65
CA THR A 5 -4.98 5.64 7.35
C THR A 5 -5.15 5.93 5.86
N THR A 6 -5.59 7.14 5.57
CA THR A 6 -5.58 7.72 4.22
C THR A 6 -4.58 8.86 4.10
N ASP A 7 -3.87 9.17 5.19
CA ASP A 7 -2.92 10.27 5.22
C ASP A 7 -1.58 9.86 4.60
N HIS A 8 -1.18 10.58 3.56
CA HIS A 8 0.02 10.25 2.79
C HIS A 8 1.31 10.32 3.62
N GLN A 9 1.39 11.26 4.57
CA GLN A 9 2.56 11.36 5.44
C GLN A 9 2.65 10.17 6.38
N THR A 10 1.53 9.79 7.01
CA THR A 10 1.44 8.65 7.92
C THR A 10 1.84 7.35 7.22
N VAL A 11 1.34 7.12 6.00
CA VAL A 11 1.70 5.95 5.18
C VAL A 11 3.21 5.91 4.94
N ARG A 12 3.78 7.06 4.56
CA ARG A 12 5.19 7.18 4.24
C ARG A 12 6.08 6.98 5.46
N GLU A 13 5.79 7.65 6.57
CA GLU A 13 6.54 7.52 7.82
C GLU A 13 6.53 6.08 8.33
N TRP A 14 5.36 5.42 8.29
CA TRP A 14 5.25 4.01 8.64
C TRP A 14 6.08 3.12 7.71
N ALA A 15 5.95 3.30 6.40
CA ALA A 15 6.72 2.52 5.43
C ALA A 15 8.23 2.70 5.66
N GLU A 16 8.71 3.94 5.77
CA GLU A 16 10.14 4.23 6.02
C GLU A 16 10.63 3.63 7.34
N ARG A 17 9.83 3.68 8.41
CA ARG A 17 10.15 3.05 9.71
C ARG A 17 10.32 1.53 9.61
N HIS A 18 9.58 0.90 8.70
CA HIS A 18 9.67 -0.54 8.42
C HIS A 18 10.55 -0.89 7.22
N GLN A 19 11.30 0.09 6.69
CA GLN A 19 12.11 -0.03 5.47
C GLN A 19 11.29 -0.49 4.24
N GLY A 20 10.00 -0.20 4.25
CA GLY A 20 9.06 -0.42 3.17
C GLY A 20 9.19 0.64 2.08
N LYS A 21 8.90 0.23 0.85
CA LYS A 21 8.90 1.08 -0.34
C LYS A 21 7.59 0.94 -1.11
N PRO A 22 7.12 1.99 -1.80
CA PRO A 22 5.95 1.90 -2.66
C PRO A 22 6.21 0.99 -3.86
N ALA A 23 5.28 0.08 -4.14
CA ALA A 23 5.38 -0.85 -5.24
C ALA A 23 4.02 -1.12 -5.88
N ALA A 24 4.03 -1.50 -7.15
CA ALA A 24 2.86 -1.94 -7.89
C ALA A 24 2.97 -3.44 -8.22
N VAL A 25 1.83 -4.12 -8.28
CA VAL A 25 1.76 -5.50 -8.78
C VAL A 25 2.03 -5.49 -10.28
N ARG A 26 3.14 -6.10 -10.71
CA ARG A 26 3.54 -6.19 -12.13
C ARG A 26 2.41 -6.72 -13.01
N SER A 27 1.67 -7.71 -12.52
CA SER A 27 0.59 -8.35 -13.27
C SER A 27 -0.60 -7.43 -13.55
N THR A 28 -0.82 -6.41 -12.74
CA THR A 28 -1.92 -5.45 -12.90
C THR A 28 -1.46 -4.11 -13.46
N HIS A 29 -0.15 -3.85 -13.44
CA HIS A 29 0.47 -2.70 -14.08
C HIS A 29 0.49 -2.85 -15.61
N LYS A 30 -0.57 -2.41 -16.29
CA LYS A 30 -0.72 -2.48 -17.75
C LYS A 30 -1.37 -1.22 -18.31
N GLY A 31 -0.84 -0.74 -19.45
CA GLY A 31 -1.56 0.19 -20.32
C GLY A 31 -1.81 1.59 -19.75
N GLY A 32 -0.97 2.06 -18.82
CA GLY A 32 -1.10 3.38 -18.20
C GLY A 32 -1.82 3.39 -16.85
N ASP A 33 -2.29 2.23 -16.36
CA ASP A 33 -2.76 2.07 -15.00
C ASP A 33 -1.72 1.33 -14.16
N VAL A 34 -1.37 1.91 -13.00
CA VAL A 34 -0.45 1.34 -12.02
C VAL A 34 -1.02 0.05 -11.44
N GLY A 35 -2.35 -0.03 -11.34
CA GLY A 35 -3.08 -1.24 -11.01
C GLY A 35 -3.28 -1.39 -9.51
N ILE A 36 -2.65 -2.41 -8.92
CA ILE A 36 -2.72 -2.66 -7.47
C ILE A 36 -1.41 -2.15 -6.86
N VAL A 37 -1.52 -1.12 -6.04
CA VAL A 37 -0.41 -0.57 -5.25
C VAL A 37 -0.30 -1.29 -3.90
N ARG A 38 0.92 -1.49 -3.42
CA ARG A 38 1.23 -2.08 -2.11
C ARG A 38 2.61 -1.61 -1.62
N ILE A 39 2.86 -1.68 -0.32
CA ILE A 39 4.19 -1.44 0.23
C ILE A 39 4.99 -2.74 0.17
N MET A 40 6.14 -2.71 -0.49
CA MET A 40 7.09 -3.81 -0.56
C MET A 40 8.17 -3.64 0.50
N PHE A 41 8.61 -4.73 1.11
CA PHE A 41 9.66 -4.70 2.14
C PHE A 41 10.89 -5.42 1.60
N PRO A 42 11.85 -4.75 0.95
CA PRO A 42 13.01 -5.39 0.33
C PRO A 42 13.86 -6.20 1.32
N ASP A 43 13.88 -5.81 2.59
CA ASP A 43 14.64 -6.48 3.66
C ASP A 43 13.89 -7.70 4.25
N ALA A 44 12.59 -7.85 3.96
CA ALA A 44 11.81 -8.96 4.49
C ALA A 44 12.11 -10.28 3.74
N PRO A 45 12.30 -11.40 4.46
CA PRO A 45 12.69 -12.69 3.86
C PRO A 45 11.64 -13.30 2.92
N ASN A 46 10.41 -12.79 2.91
CA ASN A 46 9.30 -13.24 2.06
C ASN A 46 8.79 -12.15 1.11
N SER A 47 9.64 -11.20 0.73
CA SER A 47 9.22 -10.12 -0.17
C SER A 47 8.96 -10.65 -1.57
N GLU A 48 7.73 -10.49 -2.09
CA GLU A 48 7.30 -10.89 -3.44
C GLU A 48 7.89 -9.97 -4.53
N HIS A 49 9.20 -9.76 -4.51
CA HIS A 49 9.91 -8.80 -5.36
C HIS A 49 9.72 -9.08 -6.86
N ASP A 50 9.53 -10.35 -7.24
CA ASP A 50 9.37 -10.75 -8.64
C ASP A 50 8.01 -10.32 -9.25
N ALA A 51 6.96 -10.33 -8.42
CA ALA A 51 5.61 -9.92 -8.81
C ALA A 51 5.35 -8.42 -8.55
N LEU A 52 6.37 -7.71 -8.08
CA LEU A 52 6.31 -6.31 -7.68
C LEU A 52 7.24 -5.46 -8.54
N VAL A 53 6.83 -4.23 -8.78
CA VAL A 53 7.64 -3.21 -9.44
C VAL A 53 7.73 -2.04 -8.49
N GLU A 54 8.94 -1.65 -8.12
CA GLU A 54 9.18 -0.42 -7.35
C GLU A 54 8.65 0.76 -8.17
N ILE A 55 7.78 1.57 -7.58
CA ILE A 55 7.21 2.77 -8.21
C ILE A 55 7.55 3.99 -7.37
N SER A 56 7.26 5.19 -7.89
CA SER A 56 7.41 6.42 -7.11
C SER A 56 6.25 6.58 -6.12
N TRP A 57 6.50 7.28 -5.00
CA TRP A 57 5.45 7.70 -4.08
C TRP A 57 4.34 8.49 -4.77
N ASP A 58 4.70 9.30 -5.77
CA ASP A 58 3.76 10.07 -6.58
C ASP A 58 2.74 9.15 -7.29
N GLU A 59 3.21 8.17 -8.06
CA GLU A 59 2.34 7.19 -8.73
C GLU A 59 1.54 6.33 -7.77
N PHE A 60 2.14 6.01 -6.61
CA PHE A 60 1.47 5.26 -5.57
C PHE A 60 0.28 6.03 -5.00
N PHE A 61 0.49 7.31 -4.65
CA PHE A 61 -0.55 8.14 -4.06
C PHE A 61 -1.60 8.56 -5.11
N ASP A 62 -1.19 8.79 -6.36
CA ASP A 62 -2.13 9.03 -7.46
C ASP A 62 -3.15 7.89 -7.56
N GLU A 63 -2.67 6.64 -7.67
CA GLU A 63 -3.55 5.47 -7.74
C GLU A 63 -4.33 5.24 -6.43
N PHE A 64 -3.69 5.50 -5.29
CA PHE A 64 -4.33 5.39 -3.98
C PHE A 64 -5.54 6.34 -3.85
N GLU A 65 -5.39 7.61 -4.25
CA GLU A 65 -6.47 8.60 -4.23
C GLU A 65 -7.50 8.33 -5.33
N LYS A 66 -7.05 8.05 -6.55
CA LYS A 66 -7.88 7.74 -7.72
C LYS A 66 -8.81 6.56 -7.44
N LYS A 67 -8.31 5.52 -6.77
CA LYS A 67 -9.10 4.33 -6.36
C LYS A 67 -9.72 4.46 -4.99
N GLN A 68 -9.60 5.61 -4.34
CA GLN A 68 -10.20 5.85 -3.04
C GLN A 68 -9.81 4.77 -2.01
N LEU A 69 -8.54 4.41 -2.00
CA LEU A 69 -7.98 3.38 -1.13
C LEU A 69 -7.64 3.96 0.25
N ALA A 70 -7.46 3.05 1.20
CA ALA A 70 -6.96 3.33 2.53
C ALA A 70 -5.92 2.25 2.87
N LEU A 71 -4.85 2.67 3.56
CA LEU A 71 -3.82 1.76 4.01
C LEU A 71 -4.26 1.18 5.36
N LEU A 72 -4.59 -0.10 5.38
CA LEU A 72 -4.73 -0.87 6.61
C LEU A 72 -3.35 -1.38 7.01
N TYR A 73 -2.78 -0.88 8.09
CA TYR A 73 -1.43 -1.23 8.54
C TYR A 73 -1.41 -1.62 10.02
N GLU A 74 -0.39 -2.38 10.44
CA GLU A 74 -0.12 -2.61 11.86
C GLU A 74 1.11 -1.84 12.31
N PRO A 75 1.05 -1.04 13.39
CA PRO A 75 2.20 -0.29 13.88
C PRO A 75 3.30 -1.18 14.47
N ASP A 76 2.98 -2.41 14.89
CA ASP A 76 3.95 -3.34 15.48
C ASP A 76 4.48 -4.37 14.47
N SER A 77 3.95 -4.39 13.24
CA SER A 77 4.22 -5.44 12.26
C SER A 77 4.36 -4.88 10.83
N MET A 78 4.95 -5.65 9.92
CA MET A 78 5.07 -5.29 8.49
C MET A 78 3.76 -5.52 7.70
N PHE A 79 2.66 -5.80 8.41
CA PHE A 79 1.38 -6.01 7.77
C PHE A 79 0.84 -4.68 7.23
N SER A 80 0.76 -4.56 5.91
CA SER A 80 -0.02 -3.53 5.24
C SER A 80 -0.89 -4.13 4.15
N LYS A 81 -2.11 -3.63 4.04
CA LYS A 81 -3.05 -4.01 3.00
C LYS A 81 -3.80 -2.79 2.50
N MET A 82 -3.94 -2.69 1.19
CA MET A 82 -4.84 -1.71 0.59
C MET A 82 -6.28 -2.19 0.71
N VAL A 83 -7.12 -1.35 1.28
CA VAL A 83 -8.56 -1.59 1.40
C VAL A 83 -9.31 -0.41 0.82
N SER A 84 -10.46 -0.65 0.18
CA SER A 84 -11.29 0.45 -0.33
C SER A 84 -11.86 1.27 0.84
N ARG A 85 -11.82 2.60 0.75
CA ARG A 85 -12.33 3.48 1.82
C ARG A 85 -13.81 3.27 2.12
N GLU A 86 -14.60 2.87 1.12
CA GLU A 86 -16.01 2.49 1.33
C GLU A 86 -16.18 1.26 2.23
N ASN A 87 -15.20 0.35 2.25
CA ASN A 87 -15.26 -0.86 3.07
C ASN A 87 -14.63 -0.65 4.47
N ALA A 88 -13.70 0.29 4.60
CA ALA A 88 -13.01 0.59 5.86
C ALA A 88 -13.93 1.15 6.97
N GLY A 89 -15.10 1.71 6.60
CA GLY A 89 -16.12 2.17 7.55
C GLY A 89 -17.17 1.11 7.95
N GLY A 90 -17.11 -0.10 7.40
CA GLY A 90 -18.17 -1.11 7.52
C GLY A 90 -17.98 -2.09 8.68
N ARG A 91 -18.07 -1.63 9.94
CA ARG A 91 -18.53 -2.49 11.04
C ARG A 91 -19.92 -2.02 11.48
N GLY A 92 -20.94 -2.69 10.95
CA GLY A 92 -22.33 -2.55 11.39
C GLY A 92 -23.31 -3.11 10.36
N HIS A 93 -23.59 -4.42 10.47
CA HIS A 93 -24.90 -4.95 10.15
C HIS A 93 -25.82 -4.55 11.30
#